data_AF-A0A963PTV9-F1
#
_entry.id   AF-A0A963PTV9-F1
#
_cell.length_a   1.000
_cell.length_b   1.000
_cell.length_c   1.000
_cell.angle_alpha   90.00
_cell.angle_beta   90.00
_cell.angle_gamma   90.00
#
_symmetry.space_group_name_H-M   'P 1'
#
loop_
_entity.id
_entity.type
_entity.pdbx_description
1 polymer ?
#
loop_
_entity_poly.entity_id
_entity_poly.type
_entity_poly.pdbx_seq_one_letter_code
_entity_poly.pdbx_strand_id
1 'polypeptide(L)'
;MRIRTCLRALATALPCAGFAVAAHASVFGTLGNFDVVNDTGSVAHGFEIELEDLHLGDISDTFGGVGRGFPSGRGFDPQLAVQRYGAPTVTEYDAGGGIFGVRVTYRGLFDPATMRWDFGTPSGNQVTPGDNCWTGGGIGYGPATSCDHFGVGTRKTPTRTTYSWLLETAPDSADLTKGGVVLPAPVWQVIPNAQVPAGPPRVIARIEAPEPPHAAEFGDAIWVKVFTTEIEREVGLEDLIGGNPVIEQVQTEIEWQLVQKEFNNPNSGFVEVDREAGGNAAAIVRRYEFFAYAGTYDENHEAKVIMDNGFG
;
A
#
# COMPACT_ATOMS: atom_id res chain seq x y z
N MET A 1 -8.11 78.08 -40.44
CA MET A 1 -8.88 76.96 -39.85
C MET A 1 -8.41 75.67 -40.51
N ARG A 2 -7.48 74.94 -39.88
CA ARG A 2 -6.87 73.71 -40.43
C ARG A 2 -7.54 72.51 -39.78
N ILE A 3 -8.30 71.74 -40.55
CA ILE A 3 -8.90 70.47 -40.11
C ILE A 3 -7.84 69.38 -40.25
N ARG A 4 -7.42 68.79 -39.12
CA ARG A 4 -6.56 67.60 -39.08
C ARG A 4 -7.43 66.37 -38.98
N THR A 5 -7.36 65.50 -39.98
CA THR A 5 -8.01 64.19 -40.03
C THR A 5 -7.22 63.22 -39.14
N CYS A 6 -7.83 62.73 -38.05
CA CYS A 6 -7.27 61.64 -37.25
C CYS A 6 -7.79 60.30 -37.79
N LEU A 7 -6.91 59.51 -38.42
CA LEU A 7 -7.15 58.09 -38.68
C LEU A 7 -7.14 57.34 -37.32
N ARG A 8 -8.26 56.70 -36.98
CA ARG A 8 -8.31 55.71 -35.89
C ARG A 8 -7.87 54.35 -36.44
N ALA A 9 -6.71 53.87 -36.01
CA ALA A 9 -6.30 52.49 -36.23
C ALA A 9 -7.12 51.57 -35.31
N LEU A 10 -7.88 50.65 -35.91
CA LEU A 10 -8.60 49.61 -35.19
C LEU A 10 -7.65 48.43 -34.99
N ALA A 11 -7.11 48.26 -33.78
CA ALA A 11 -6.31 47.10 -33.43
C ALA A 11 -7.24 45.90 -33.19
N THR A 12 -7.25 44.95 -34.11
CA THR A 12 -7.88 43.64 -33.95
C THR A 12 -7.05 42.81 -32.97
N ALA A 13 -7.55 42.63 -31.75
CA ALA A 13 -6.98 41.71 -30.78
C ALA A 13 -7.27 40.27 -31.22
N LEU A 14 -6.21 39.54 -31.58
CA LEU A 14 -6.26 38.10 -31.84
C LEU A 14 -6.39 37.39 -30.47
N PRO A 15 -7.42 36.56 -30.22
CA PRO A 15 -7.45 35.76 -29.01
C PRO A 15 -6.34 34.71 -29.12
N CYS A 16 -5.32 34.80 -28.27
CA CYS A 16 -4.43 33.67 -28.01
C CYS A 16 -5.28 32.54 -27.42
N ALA A 17 -5.68 31.59 -28.25
CA ALA A 17 -6.14 30.29 -27.79
C ALA A 17 -4.95 29.60 -27.10
N GLY A 18 -4.86 29.77 -25.77
CA GLY A 18 -3.94 29.00 -24.96
C GLY A 18 -4.30 27.52 -25.11
N PHE A 19 -3.34 26.71 -25.53
CA PHE A 19 -3.45 25.26 -25.44
C PHE A 19 -3.63 24.91 -23.96
N ALA A 20 -4.84 24.54 -23.56
CA ALA A 20 -5.10 23.99 -22.24
C ALA A 20 -4.42 22.62 -22.19
N VAL A 21 -3.30 22.53 -21.46
CA VAL A 21 -2.70 21.25 -21.11
C VAL A 21 -3.67 20.59 -20.14
N ALA A 22 -4.20 19.42 -20.49
CA ALA A 22 -5.02 18.64 -19.58
C ALA A 22 -4.21 18.35 -18.31
N ALA A 23 -4.76 18.65 -17.14
CA ALA A 23 -4.16 18.25 -15.88
C ALA A 23 -4.25 16.72 -15.78
N HIS A 24 -3.12 16.04 -15.96
CA HIS A 24 -2.99 14.61 -15.69
C HIS A 24 -2.43 14.47 -14.28
N ALA A 25 -3.25 14.07 -13.30
CA ALA A 25 -2.70 13.44 -12.10
C ALA A 25 -2.62 11.94 -12.37
N SER A 26 -1.43 11.40 -12.19
CA SER A 26 -1.23 9.96 -12.12
C SER A 26 -1.05 9.59 -10.66
N VAL A 27 -2.02 8.88 -10.08
CA VAL A 27 -1.85 8.22 -8.78
C VAL A 27 -1.44 6.79 -9.05
N PHE A 28 -0.33 6.39 -8.47
CA PHE A 28 0.16 5.02 -8.49
C PHE A 28 0.21 4.54 -7.04
N GLY A 29 -0.37 3.39 -6.75
CA GLY A 29 -0.48 2.92 -5.38
C GLY A 29 -0.65 1.41 -5.31
N THR A 30 0.27 0.78 -4.58
CA THR A 30 -0.01 -0.41 -3.78
C THR A 30 0.11 0.04 -2.31
N LEU A 31 0.13 -0.87 -1.33
CA LEU A 31 0.67 -0.51 -0.01
C LEU A 31 2.15 -0.13 -0.19
N GLY A 32 2.41 1.14 -0.44
CA GLY A 32 3.75 1.64 -0.75
C GLY A 32 4.71 1.47 0.41
N ASN A 33 4.22 1.52 1.64
CA ASN A 33 5.02 1.42 2.86
C ASN A 33 4.09 0.89 3.95
N PHE A 34 4.38 -0.29 4.51
CA PHE A 34 3.45 -0.97 5.40
C PHE A 34 4.15 -1.92 6.36
N ASP A 35 3.60 -2.03 7.56
CA ASP A 35 3.96 -3.08 8.51
C ASP A 35 3.08 -4.31 8.29
N VAL A 36 3.68 -5.49 8.44
CA VAL A 36 2.96 -6.77 8.48
C VAL A 36 3.39 -7.54 9.70
N VAL A 37 2.42 -8.04 10.44
CA VAL A 37 2.64 -8.98 11.54
C VAL A 37 2.71 -10.38 10.96
N ASN A 38 3.69 -11.16 11.42
CA ASN A 38 3.70 -12.59 11.18
C ASN A 38 2.83 -13.28 12.24
N ASP A 39 1.62 -13.66 11.87
CA ASP A 39 0.66 -14.39 12.70
C ASP A 39 0.47 -15.84 12.21
N THR A 40 1.35 -16.33 11.33
CA THR A 40 1.23 -17.65 10.67
C THR A 40 1.46 -18.86 11.59
N GLY A 41 1.86 -18.63 12.84
CA GLY A 41 2.23 -19.68 13.80
C GLY A 41 3.63 -20.26 13.58
N SER A 42 4.37 -19.81 12.57
CA SER A 42 5.74 -20.26 12.26
C SER A 42 6.68 -19.07 12.05
N VAL A 43 7.99 -19.28 12.20
CA VAL A 43 8.98 -18.26 11.82
C VAL A 43 8.96 -18.11 10.30
N ALA A 44 8.85 -16.87 9.82
CA ALA A 44 8.97 -16.57 8.41
C ALA A 44 10.42 -16.19 8.06
N HIS A 45 10.90 -16.64 6.90
CA HIS A 45 12.24 -16.35 6.39
C HIS A 45 12.21 -15.47 5.15
N GLY A 46 11.12 -14.74 4.96
CA GLY A 46 10.98 -13.77 3.91
C GLY A 46 9.54 -13.33 3.72
N PHE A 47 9.35 -12.41 2.78
CA PHE A 47 8.07 -11.87 2.39
C PHE A 47 8.06 -11.63 0.89
N GLU A 48 6.95 -11.94 0.25
CA GLU A 48 6.76 -11.82 -1.19
C GLU A 48 5.58 -10.90 -1.50
N ILE A 49 5.80 -9.99 -2.45
CA ILE A 49 4.77 -9.14 -3.04
C ILE A 49 4.69 -9.48 -4.53
N GLU A 50 3.54 -9.99 -4.97
CA GLU A 50 3.26 -10.24 -6.39
C GLU A 50 2.33 -9.18 -6.93
N LEU A 51 2.73 -8.57 -8.05
CA LEU A 51 2.05 -7.47 -8.71
C LEU A 51 1.75 -7.87 -10.16
N GLU A 52 0.49 -8.19 -10.45
CA GLU A 52 0.05 -8.62 -11.79
C GLU A 52 -0.06 -7.45 -12.78
N ASP A 53 0.18 -7.76 -14.05
CA ASP A 53 0.18 -6.84 -15.18
C ASP A 53 1.21 -5.70 -15.10
N LEU A 54 2.30 -5.91 -14.37
CA LEU A 54 3.45 -5.00 -14.30
C LEU A 54 4.70 -5.59 -14.96
N HIS A 55 5.55 -4.70 -15.45
CA HIS A 55 6.93 -4.97 -15.85
C HIS A 55 7.93 -4.31 -14.89
N LEU A 56 9.21 -4.71 -14.93
CA LEU A 56 10.25 -4.10 -14.07
C LEU A 56 10.34 -2.57 -14.21
N GLY A 57 10.11 -2.05 -15.43
CA GLY A 57 10.10 -0.61 -15.68
C GLY A 57 8.99 0.15 -14.97
N ASP A 58 7.94 -0.56 -14.54
CA ASP A 58 6.82 -0.03 -13.77
C ASP A 58 7.11 0.00 -12.27
N ILE A 59 8.15 -0.70 -11.79
CA ILE A 59 8.58 -0.58 -10.39
C ILE A 59 9.45 0.66 -10.28
N SER A 60 8.97 1.67 -9.55
CA SER A 60 9.79 2.84 -9.25
C SER A 60 10.84 2.51 -8.22
N ASP A 61 10.46 1.74 -7.19
CA ASP A 61 11.29 1.51 -6.03
C ASP A 61 10.78 0.46 -5.03
N THR A 62 11.59 0.13 -4.02
CA THR A 62 11.25 -0.78 -2.91
C THR A 62 11.81 -0.28 -1.58
N PHE A 63 11.18 -0.65 -0.47
CA PHE A 63 11.68 -0.35 0.88
C PHE A 63 13.00 -1.07 1.14
N GLY A 64 14.05 -0.34 1.55
CA GLY A 64 15.41 -0.87 1.71
C GLY A 64 16.14 -1.20 0.39
N GLY A 65 15.57 -0.81 -0.76
CA GLY A 65 16.19 -0.96 -2.07
C GLY A 65 17.47 -0.12 -2.23
N VAL A 66 18.38 -0.60 -3.09
CA VAL A 66 19.68 0.07 -3.33
C VAL A 66 19.47 1.46 -3.94
N GLY A 67 20.23 2.45 -3.45
CA GLY A 67 20.27 3.81 -4.03
C GLY A 67 19.14 4.74 -3.57
N ARG A 68 18.39 4.37 -2.54
CA ARG A 68 17.22 5.13 -2.03
C ARG A 68 17.51 5.99 -0.79
N GLY A 69 18.78 6.22 -0.45
CA GLY A 69 19.15 6.98 0.75
C GLY A 69 19.00 6.21 2.08
N PHE A 70 18.32 5.05 2.06
CA PHE A 70 18.35 4.09 3.17
C PHE A 70 19.47 3.06 3.01
N PRO A 71 20.03 2.55 4.12
CA PRO A 71 20.92 1.40 4.10
C PRO A 71 20.22 0.14 3.54
N SER A 72 20.90 -0.56 2.65
CA SER A 72 20.40 -1.76 1.95
C SER A 72 20.97 -3.08 2.49
N GLY A 73 21.79 -3.01 3.55
CA GLY A 73 22.32 -4.17 4.24
C GLY A 73 21.24 -4.91 5.03
N ARG A 74 21.65 -5.91 5.81
CA ARG A 74 20.78 -6.84 6.53
C ARG A 74 21.03 -6.81 8.03
N GLY A 75 20.03 -7.22 8.81
CA GLY A 75 20.06 -7.24 10.27
C GLY A 75 19.35 -6.06 10.93
N PHE A 76 19.75 -5.75 12.17
CA PHE A 76 18.99 -4.85 13.05
C PHE A 76 19.69 -3.51 13.33
N ASP A 77 20.86 -3.27 12.73
CA ASP A 77 21.58 -2.00 12.88
C ASP A 77 21.01 -0.96 11.90
N PRO A 78 20.41 0.15 12.38
CA PRO A 78 19.83 1.18 11.52
C PRO A 78 20.84 1.91 10.63
N GLN A 79 22.14 1.81 10.91
CA GLN A 79 23.19 2.33 10.01
C GLN A 79 23.50 1.39 8.84
N LEU A 80 23.10 0.12 8.94
CA LEU A 80 23.43 -0.92 7.96
C LEU A 80 22.20 -1.44 7.22
N ALA A 81 21.05 -1.51 7.87
CA ALA A 81 19.84 -2.12 7.35
C ALA A 81 18.61 -1.34 7.79
N VAL A 82 17.60 -1.24 6.93
CA VAL A 82 16.23 -0.86 7.32
C VAL A 82 15.30 -2.06 7.42
N GLN A 83 15.59 -3.14 6.70
CA GLN A 83 14.85 -4.39 6.71
C GLN A 83 15.82 -5.53 7.08
N ARG A 84 15.46 -6.39 8.04
CA ARG A 84 16.31 -7.50 8.51
C ARG A 84 16.83 -8.40 7.39
N TYR A 85 16.02 -8.63 6.36
CA TYR A 85 16.40 -9.45 5.20
C TYR A 85 17.34 -8.73 4.21
N GLY A 86 17.44 -7.41 4.33
CA GLY A 86 18.12 -6.51 3.41
C GLY A 86 17.31 -6.16 2.17
N ALA A 87 17.99 -5.60 1.16
CA ALA A 87 17.34 -5.22 -0.09
C ALA A 87 16.65 -6.41 -0.77
N PRO A 88 15.43 -6.21 -1.31
CA PRO A 88 14.71 -7.29 -1.97
C PRO A 88 15.29 -7.59 -3.35
N THR A 89 14.99 -8.79 -3.86
CA THR A 89 15.11 -9.06 -5.30
C THR A 89 13.81 -8.68 -6.01
N VAL A 90 13.93 -8.14 -7.22
CA VAL A 90 12.79 -7.76 -8.05
C VAL A 90 12.92 -8.47 -9.39
N THR A 91 11.93 -9.29 -9.72
CA THR A 91 11.97 -10.18 -10.90
C THR A 91 10.63 -10.23 -11.60
N GLU A 92 10.61 -10.31 -12.93
CA GLU A 92 9.37 -10.60 -13.67
C GLU A 92 9.03 -12.08 -13.57
N TYR A 93 7.75 -12.38 -13.69
CA TYR A 93 7.25 -13.74 -13.86
C TYR A 93 6.18 -13.79 -14.96
N ASP A 94 6.06 -14.97 -15.56
CA ASP A 94 4.98 -15.35 -16.46
C ASP A 94 4.44 -16.68 -15.95
N ALA A 95 3.19 -16.69 -15.50
CA ALA A 95 2.50 -17.87 -14.99
C ALA A 95 1.72 -18.62 -16.09
N GLY A 96 1.78 -18.15 -17.35
CA GLY A 96 0.99 -18.65 -18.46
C GLY A 96 -0.47 -18.17 -18.40
N GLY A 97 -1.22 -18.44 -19.47
CA GLY A 97 -2.65 -18.06 -19.53
C GLY A 97 -2.91 -16.55 -19.57
N GLY A 98 -1.88 -15.73 -19.85
CA GLY A 98 -1.96 -14.27 -19.84
C GLY A 98 -1.70 -13.63 -18.47
N ILE A 99 -1.37 -14.43 -17.44
CA ILE A 99 -1.03 -13.93 -16.10
C ILE A 99 0.49 -13.72 -16.05
N PHE A 100 0.91 -12.47 -15.96
CA PHE A 100 2.30 -12.07 -15.79
C PHE A 100 2.40 -10.94 -14.77
N GLY A 101 3.61 -10.66 -14.31
CA GLY A 101 3.81 -9.56 -13.39
C GLY A 101 5.22 -9.43 -12.85
N VAL A 102 5.34 -8.68 -11.76
CA VAL A 102 6.58 -8.51 -11.01
C VAL A 102 6.42 -9.13 -9.62
N ARG A 103 7.48 -9.81 -9.18
CA ARG A 103 7.65 -10.32 -7.83
C ARG A 103 8.75 -9.54 -7.12
N VAL A 104 8.43 -8.98 -5.96
CA VAL A 104 9.39 -8.39 -5.01
C VAL A 104 9.55 -9.36 -3.86
N THR A 105 10.77 -9.84 -3.62
CA THR A 105 11.06 -10.85 -2.60
C THR A 105 12.10 -10.35 -1.61
N TYR A 106 11.69 -10.21 -0.36
CA TYR A 106 12.57 -10.07 0.79
C TYR A 106 12.85 -11.48 1.33
N ARG A 107 14.11 -11.87 1.48
CA ARG A 107 14.45 -13.23 1.92
C ARG A 107 15.69 -13.27 2.80
N GLY A 108 15.64 -14.10 3.83
CA GLY A 108 16.81 -14.51 4.59
C GLY A 108 17.80 -15.29 3.72
N LEU A 109 19.02 -15.43 4.21
CA LEU A 109 20.04 -16.29 3.65
C LEU A 109 20.08 -17.60 4.43
N PHE A 110 19.97 -18.72 3.73
CA PHE A 110 20.13 -20.04 4.30
C PHE A 110 21.58 -20.51 4.16
N ASP A 111 22.18 -20.91 5.28
CA ASP A 111 23.48 -21.57 5.30
C ASP A 111 23.29 -23.11 5.27
N PRO A 112 23.62 -23.79 4.15
CA PRO A 112 23.46 -25.23 4.04
C PRO A 112 24.46 -26.03 4.91
N ALA A 113 25.54 -25.42 5.38
CA ALA A 113 26.51 -26.09 6.25
C ALA A 113 26.00 -26.19 7.69
N THR A 114 25.27 -25.18 8.16
CA THR A 114 24.72 -25.15 9.52
C THR A 114 23.22 -25.45 9.57
N MET A 115 22.55 -25.52 8.42
CA MET A 115 21.09 -25.63 8.30
C MET A 115 20.37 -24.50 9.05
N ARG A 116 20.83 -23.27 8.87
CA ARG A 116 20.27 -22.10 9.57
C ARG A 116 20.05 -20.94 8.64
N TRP A 117 18.94 -20.23 8.89
CA TRP A 117 18.70 -18.91 8.34
C TRP A 117 19.43 -17.85 9.16
N ASP A 118 19.94 -16.82 8.48
CA ASP A 118 20.55 -15.65 9.11
C ASP A 118 19.52 -14.84 9.92
N PHE A 119 18.33 -14.64 9.36
CA PHE A 119 17.24 -13.90 9.94
C PHE A 119 15.89 -14.59 9.69
N GLY A 120 14.98 -14.35 10.61
CA GLY A 120 13.59 -14.73 10.50
C GLY A 120 12.72 -13.78 11.32
N THR A 121 11.43 -13.82 11.03
CA THR A 121 10.42 -13.02 11.71
C THR A 121 9.57 -13.97 12.52
N PRO A 122 9.71 -13.98 13.86
CA PRO A 122 8.92 -14.85 14.71
C PRO A 122 7.43 -14.62 14.52
N SER A 123 6.63 -15.66 14.75
CA SER A 123 5.18 -15.44 14.80
C SER A 123 4.76 -14.84 16.15
N GLY A 124 3.77 -13.95 16.14
CA GLY A 124 3.25 -13.31 17.34
C GLY A 124 2.08 -12.38 17.06
N ASN A 125 1.66 -11.65 18.08
CA ASN A 125 0.53 -10.71 18.01
C ASN A 125 1.01 -9.28 18.30
N GLN A 126 1.95 -8.80 17.48
CA GLN A 126 2.51 -7.45 17.62
C GLN A 126 1.46 -6.42 17.24
N VAL A 127 1.23 -5.44 18.12
CA VAL A 127 0.51 -4.22 17.73
C VAL A 127 1.53 -3.25 17.14
N THR A 128 1.24 -2.74 15.95
CA THR A 128 2.01 -1.68 15.32
C THR A 128 1.15 -0.43 15.12
N PRO A 129 1.67 0.78 15.39
CA PRO A 129 1.04 2.04 14.98
C PRO A 129 1.08 2.30 13.45
N GLY A 130 1.64 1.37 12.67
CA GLY A 130 2.03 1.58 11.27
C GLY A 130 3.44 2.17 11.18
N ASP A 131 4.19 1.81 10.15
CA ASP A 131 5.55 2.33 9.86
C ASP A 131 6.59 2.19 10.97
N ASN A 132 6.48 1.15 11.81
CA ASN A 132 7.32 0.95 12.98
C ASN A 132 8.12 -0.36 12.95
N CYS A 133 7.79 -1.32 12.09
CA CYS A 133 8.41 -2.64 12.06
C CYS A 133 9.73 -2.68 11.28
N TRP A 134 10.63 -1.74 11.55
CA TRP A 134 11.94 -1.60 10.90
C TRP A 134 12.97 -0.99 11.85
N THR A 135 14.25 -1.02 11.48
CA THR A 135 15.36 -0.65 12.39
C THR A 135 15.33 0.80 12.88
N GLY A 136 14.75 1.73 12.11
CA GLY A 136 14.52 3.12 12.50
C GLY A 136 13.14 3.39 13.06
N GLY A 137 12.31 2.35 13.22
CA GLY A 137 10.98 2.44 13.82
C GLY A 137 11.00 2.57 15.35
N GLY A 138 9.87 2.96 15.93
CA GLY A 138 9.73 3.31 17.33
C GLY A 138 9.48 2.16 18.31
N ILE A 139 9.43 0.90 17.85
CA ILE A 139 9.04 -0.25 18.68
C ILE A 139 10.22 -1.08 19.22
N GLY A 140 11.47 -0.63 19.01
CA GLY A 140 12.65 -1.41 19.39
C GLY A 140 12.81 -2.66 18.53
N TYR A 141 12.78 -2.48 17.20
CA TYR A 141 12.88 -3.55 16.22
C TYR A 141 14.13 -4.41 16.40
N GLY A 142 13.95 -5.73 16.50
CA GLY A 142 15.01 -6.68 16.81
C GLY A 142 14.63 -8.14 16.54
N PRO A 143 15.47 -9.10 16.96
CA PRO A 143 15.27 -10.52 16.69
C PRO A 143 13.92 -11.09 17.16
N ALA A 144 13.35 -10.53 18.24
CA ALA A 144 12.08 -10.97 18.81
C ALA A 144 10.85 -10.27 18.22
N THR A 145 11.03 -9.26 17.37
CA THR A 145 9.91 -8.50 16.79
C THR A 145 9.19 -9.37 15.76
N SER A 146 7.88 -9.60 15.98
CA SER A 146 7.03 -10.49 15.16
C SER A 146 6.36 -9.78 13.98
N CYS A 147 6.93 -8.67 13.54
CA CYS A 147 6.48 -7.94 12.36
C CYS A 147 7.67 -7.39 11.59
N ASP A 148 7.42 -7.01 10.34
CA ASP A 148 8.38 -6.35 9.46
C ASP A 148 7.71 -5.29 8.61
N HIS A 149 8.52 -4.36 8.12
CA HIS A 149 8.11 -3.29 7.24
C HIS A 149 8.52 -3.55 5.79
N PHE A 150 7.59 -3.42 4.87
CA PHE A 150 7.80 -3.64 3.44
C PHE A 150 7.22 -2.50 2.64
N GLY A 151 7.62 -2.41 1.38
CA GLY A 151 7.13 -1.35 0.52
C GLY A 151 7.56 -1.49 -0.92
N VAL A 152 6.68 -1.09 -1.84
CA VAL A 152 6.95 -1.05 -3.27
C VAL A 152 6.25 0.15 -3.92
N GLY A 153 7.06 1.00 -4.56
CA GLY A 153 6.57 2.07 -5.42
C GLY A 153 6.35 1.56 -6.85
N THR A 154 5.26 2.02 -7.47
CA THR A 154 4.90 1.64 -8.85
C THR A 154 4.61 2.88 -9.70
N ARG A 155 4.70 2.73 -11.03
CA ARG A 155 4.34 3.73 -12.05
C ARG A 155 3.12 3.30 -12.86
N LYS A 156 2.48 2.20 -12.47
CA LYS A 156 1.28 1.65 -13.06
C LYS A 156 0.55 0.86 -11.98
N THR A 157 -0.77 0.96 -11.96
CA THR A 157 -1.60 0.20 -11.01
C THR A 157 -1.60 -1.28 -11.44
N PRO A 158 -1.19 -2.22 -10.56
CA PRO A 158 -1.33 -3.65 -10.83
C PRO A 158 -2.80 -4.05 -10.88
N THR A 159 -3.13 -5.09 -11.64
CA THR A 159 -4.50 -5.63 -11.66
C THR A 159 -4.82 -6.50 -10.46
N ARG A 160 -3.80 -7.10 -9.85
CA ARG A 160 -3.88 -7.82 -8.57
C ARG A 160 -2.59 -7.66 -7.79
N THR A 161 -2.72 -7.52 -6.47
CA THR A 161 -1.59 -7.55 -5.53
C THR A 161 -1.80 -8.69 -4.54
N THR A 162 -0.80 -9.56 -4.40
CA THR A 162 -0.82 -10.67 -3.44
C THR A 162 0.38 -10.56 -2.51
N TYR A 163 0.13 -10.78 -1.22
CA TYR A 163 1.13 -10.78 -0.17
C TYR A 163 1.30 -12.19 0.40
N SER A 164 2.53 -12.60 0.69
CA SER A 164 2.79 -13.89 1.33
C SER A 164 4.02 -13.83 2.23
N TRP A 165 3.89 -14.33 3.45
CA TRP A 165 5.05 -14.75 4.23
C TRP A 165 5.70 -15.96 3.56
N LEU A 166 7.01 -16.09 3.66
CA LEU A 166 7.75 -17.25 3.16
C LEU A 166 8.16 -18.13 4.34
N LEU A 167 7.50 -19.28 4.48
CA LEU A 167 7.63 -20.21 5.61
C LEU A 167 8.41 -21.44 5.20
N GLU A 168 9.15 -22.07 6.11
CA GLU A 168 9.81 -23.33 5.81
C GLU A 168 8.80 -24.43 5.44
N THR A 169 9.15 -25.24 4.44
CA THR A 169 8.36 -26.43 4.06
C THR A 169 8.43 -27.56 5.10
N ALA A 170 9.51 -27.59 5.87
CA ALA A 170 9.78 -28.47 6.99
C ALA A 170 10.83 -27.79 7.89
N PRO A 171 10.96 -28.17 9.18
CA PRO A 171 11.97 -27.59 10.06
C PRO A 171 13.37 -27.62 9.45
N ASP A 172 14.07 -26.48 9.50
CA ASP A 172 15.43 -26.26 9.00
C ASP A 172 15.59 -26.44 7.47
N SER A 173 14.50 -26.33 6.71
CA SER A 173 14.49 -26.46 5.24
C SER A 173 14.94 -25.16 4.54
N ALA A 174 15.74 -25.30 3.49
CA ALA A 174 16.05 -24.21 2.56
C ALA A 174 14.86 -23.82 1.67
N ASP A 175 13.91 -24.74 1.50
CA ASP A 175 12.74 -24.57 0.65
C ASP A 175 11.62 -23.88 1.41
N LEU A 176 11.10 -22.81 0.82
CA LEU A 176 10.03 -21.99 1.40
C LEU A 176 8.72 -22.18 0.64
N THR A 177 7.62 -22.14 1.38
CA THR A 177 6.25 -22.10 0.87
C THR A 177 5.57 -20.79 1.25
N LYS A 178 4.53 -20.40 0.49
CA LYS A 178 3.73 -19.21 0.79
C LYS A 178 2.82 -19.49 1.99
N GLY A 179 2.94 -18.66 3.01
CA GLY A 179 1.99 -18.52 4.11
C GLY A 179 1.01 -17.38 3.84
N GLY A 180 -0.22 -17.52 4.32
CA GLY A 180 -1.25 -16.49 4.20
C GLY A 180 -0.87 -15.21 4.94
N VAL A 181 -1.48 -14.09 4.50
CA VAL A 181 -1.35 -12.77 5.10
C VAL A 181 -2.74 -12.14 5.11
N VAL A 182 -3.20 -11.65 6.26
CA VAL A 182 -4.45 -10.89 6.37
C VAL A 182 -4.14 -9.40 6.17
N LEU A 183 -3.86 -9.01 4.93
CA LEU A 183 -3.58 -7.62 4.56
C LEU A 183 -4.24 -7.26 3.22
N PRO A 184 -5.40 -6.57 3.26
CA PRO A 184 -6.04 -6.06 2.05
C PRO A 184 -5.17 -5.08 1.28
N ALA A 185 -4.93 -5.36 0.00
CA ALA A 185 -4.31 -4.40 -0.91
C ALA A 185 -5.34 -3.36 -1.40
N PRO A 186 -5.06 -2.06 -1.32
CA PRO A 186 -5.92 -1.04 -1.92
C PRO A 186 -5.80 -1.06 -3.45
N VAL A 187 -6.93 -1.08 -4.12
CA VAL A 187 -7.08 -0.90 -5.56
C VAL A 187 -7.37 0.57 -5.84
N TRP A 188 -6.55 1.20 -6.70
CA TRP A 188 -6.64 2.62 -7.02
C TRP A 188 -7.17 2.84 -8.44
N GLN A 189 -8.10 3.77 -8.59
CA GLN A 189 -8.57 4.25 -9.88
C GLN A 189 -8.54 5.77 -9.90
N VAL A 190 -7.88 6.33 -10.91
CA VAL A 190 -7.87 7.78 -11.17
C VAL A 190 -8.62 8.05 -12.44
N ILE A 191 -9.67 8.86 -12.33
CA ILE A 191 -10.50 9.27 -13.45
C ILE A 191 -10.16 10.74 -13.74
N PRO A 192 -9.51 11.03 -14.89
CA PRO A 192 -9.23 12.41 -15.28
C PRO A 192 -10.52 13.22 -15.44
N ASN A 193 -10.52 14.47 -15.01
CA ASN A 193 -11.63 15.38 -15.27
C ASN A 193 -11.44 16.05 -16.64
N ALA A 194 -12.31 15.71 -17.58
CA ALA A 194 -12.25 16.17 -18.97
C ALA A 194 -12.85 17.57 -19.21
N GLN A 195 -13.24 18.31 -18.16
CA GLN A 195 -13.75 19.68 -18.29
C GLN A 195 -12.70 20.63 -18.87
N VAL A 196 -13.14 21.77 -19.43
CA VAL A 196 -12.25 22.84 -19.93
C VAL A 196 -12.66 24.17 -19.28
N PRO A 197 -11.80 24.78 -18.44
CA PRO A 197 -10.46 24.30 -18.04
C PRO A 197 -10.53 22.98 -17.25
N ALA A 198 -9.45 22.19 -17.32
CA ALA A 198 -9.36 20.89 -16.63
C ALA A 198 -9.62 21.09 -15.13
N GLY A 199 -10.63 20.40 -14.61
CA GLY A 199 -10.88 20.31 -13.18
C GLY A 199 -9.96 19.28 -12.51
N PRO A 200 -10.01 19.16 -11.18
CA PRO A 200 -9.26 18.14 -10.48
C PRO A 200 -9.75 16.73 -10.86
N PRO A 201 -8.86 15.72 -10.90
CA PRO A 201 -9.24 14.35 -11.17
C PRO A 201 -9.99 13.74 -9.99
N ARG A 202 -10.80 12.71 -10.27
CA ARG A 202 -11.51 11.91 -9.26
C ARG A 202 -10.65 10.70 -8.91
N VAL A 203 -10.39 10.51 -7.63
CA VAL A 203 -9.53 9.45 -7.09
C VAL A 203 -10.35 8.52 -6.23
N ILE A 204 -10.41 7.28 -6.67
CA ILE A 204 -11.09 6.17 -6.01
C ILE A 204 -10.00 5.26 -5.45
N ALA A 205 -10.13 4.88 -4.18
CA ALA A 205 -9.39 3.74 -3.67
C ALA A 205 -10.33 2.87 -2.86
N ARG A 206 -10.23 1.58 -3.16
CA ARG A 206 -11.07 0.54 -2.63
C ARG A 206 -10.19 -0.52 -1.98
N ILE A 207 -10.53 -0.92 -0.77
CA ILE A 207 -9.95 -2.10 -0.13
C ILE A 207 -11.03 -3.17 -0.01
N GLU A 208 -10.66 -4.43 -0.12
CA GLU A 208 -11.59 -5.55 0.04
C GLU A 208 -11.13 -6.45 1.18
N ALA A 209 -12.07 -6.90 2.01
CA ALA A 209 -11.82 -7.92 3.01
C ALA A 209 -11.42 -9.25 2.33
N PRO A 210 -10.69 -10.12 3.04
CA PRO A 210 -10.30 -11.43 2.52
C PRO A 210 -11.48 -12.24 2.01
N GLU A 211 -11.26 -13.03 0.96
CA GLU A 211 -12.27 -13.95 0.44
C GLU A 211 -12.65 -15.00 1.50
N PRO A 212 -13.93 -15.41 1.58
CA PRO A 212 -14.37 -16.43 2.52
C PRO A 212 -13.65 -17.77 2.32
N PRO A 213 -13.33 -18.49 3.41
CA PRO A 213 -12.89 -19.87 3.31
C PRO A 213 -13.91 -20.72 2.53
N HIS A 214 -13.42 -21.73 1.82
CA HIS A 214 -14.29 -22.62 1.04
C HIS A 214 -15.33 -23.28 1.97
N ALA A 215 -16.62 -23.05 1.68
CA ALA A 215 -17.82 -23.43 2.44
C ALA A 215 -18.35 -22.45 3.51
N ALA A 216 -17.71 -21.31 3.75
CA ALA A 216 -18.28 -20.24 4.58
C ALA A 216 -19.09 -19.26 3.71
N GLU A 217 -20.20 -18.75 4.25
CA GLU A 217 -20.98 -17.69 3.59
C GLU A 217 -20.29 -16.33 3.75
N PHE A 218 -19.66 -16.09 4.90
CA PHE A 218 -18.86 -14.90 5.16
C PHE A 218 -17.39 -15.22 5.47
N GLY A 219 -16.48 -14.33 5.10
CA GLY A 219 -15.05 -14.40 5.42
C GLY A 219 -14.73 -13.82 6.79
N ASP A 220 -13.45 -13.70 7.14
CA ASP A 220 -13.08 -13.06 8.39
C ASP A 220 -13.38 -11.56 8.34
N ALA A 221 -14.02 -11.06 9.38
CA ALA A 221 -14.29 -9.63 9.53
C ALA A 221 -13.05 -8.88 10.00
N ILE A 222 -12.88 -7.69 9.47
CA ILE A 222 -11.78 -6.79 9.80
C ILE A 222 -12.32 -5.39 10.08
N TRP A 223 -11.77 -4.74 11.10
CA TRP A 223 -11.95 -3.31 11.30
C TRP A 223 -10.92 -2.57 10.47
N VAL A 224 -11.38 -1.58 9.72
CA VAL A 224 -10.53 -0.71 8.92
C VAL A 224 -10.69 0.70 9.44
N LYS A 225 -9.56 1.34 9.70
CA LYS A 225 -9.47 2.78 9.92
C LYS A 225 -8.79 3.44 8.73
N VAL A 226 -9.47 4.39 8.10
CA VAL A 226 -8.97 5.09 6.91
C VAL A 226 -8.59 6.51 7.24
N PHE A 227 -7.41 6.94 6.80
CA PHE A 227 -6.95 8.32 6.84
C PHE A 227 -6.71 8.80 5.41
N THR A 228 -7.14 10.03 5.09
CA THR A 228 -6.86 10.67 3.81
C THR A 228 -6.20 12.02 4.01
N THR A 229 -5.16 12.25 3.20
CA THR A 229 -4.30 13.43 3.24
C THR A 229 -3.98 13.89 1.82
N GLU A 230 -4.20 15.16 1.55
CA GLU A 230 -3.84 15.80 0.28
C GLU A 230 -2.63 16.70 0.48
N ILE A 231 -1.70 16.67 -0.46
CA ILE A 231 -0.39 17.31 -0.34
C ILE A 231 -0.11 18.08 -1.61
N GLU A 232 0.32 19.33 -1.48
CA GLU A 232 0.59 20.24 -2.60
C GLU A 232 1.97 20.01 -3.28
N ARG A 233 2.66 18.92 -2.93
CA ARG A 233 3.96 18.51 -3.50
C ARG A 233 4.00 17.00 -3.79
N GLU A 234 4.94 16.58 -4.62
CA GLU A 234 5.27 15.16 -4.80
C GLU A 234 5.80 14.55 -3.50
N VAL A 235 5.51 13.25 -3.29
CA VAL A 235 5.84 12.48 -2.09
C VAL A 235 6.49 11.16 -2.51
N GLY A 236 7.68 10.87 -1.96
CA GLY A 236 8.39 9.61 -2.17
C GLY A 236 8.05 8.56 -1.11
N LEU A 237 8.47 7.31 -1.32
CA LEU A 237 8.24 6.22 -0.34
C LEU A 237 8.85 6.53 1.03
N GLU A 238 10.03 7.12 1.01
CA GLU A 238 10.79 7.55 2.19
C GLU A 238 10.10 8.64 3.02
N ASP A 239 9.13 9.36 2.43
CA ASP A 239 8.29 10.31 3.14
C ASP A 239 7.11 9.63 3.86
N LEU A 240 6.81 8.37 3.53
CA LEU A 240 5.67 7.61 4.04
C LEU A 240 6.04 6.75 5.26
N ILE A 241 6.91 7.25 6.14
CA ILE A 241 7.30 6.60 7.39
C ILE A 241 6.75 7.35 8.61
N GLY A 242 6.52 6.63 9.70
CA GLY A 242 6.13 7.20 10.98
C GLY A 242 7.17 8.21 11.48
N GLY A 243 6.73 9.32 12.06
CA GLY A 243 7.61 10.44 12.40
C GLY A 243 7.78 11.49 11.30
N ASN A 244 7.40 11.20 10.05
CA ASN A 244 7.45 12.19 8.98
C ASN A 244 6.24 13.14 9.05
N PRO A 245 6.43 14.48 9.02
CA PRO A 245 5.33 15.45 9.00
C PRO A 245 4.27 15.21 7.92
N VAL A 246 4.65 14.59 6.79
CA VAL A 246 3.73 14.17 5.71
C VAL A 246 2.64 13.23 6.22
N ILE A 247 3.00 12.32 7.13
CA ILE A 247 2.09 11.30 7.70
C ILE A 247 1.45 11.79 9.01
N GLU A 248 2.16 12.59 9.81
CA GLU A 248 1.72 12.96 11.16
C GLU A 248 0.85 14.21 11.22
N GLN A 249 1.06 15.21 10.35
CA GLN A 249 0.46 16.54 10.51
C GLN A 249 -0.79 16.76 9.69
N VAL A 250 -1.13 15.83 8.79
CA VAL A 250 -2.29 15.95 7.93
C VAL A 250 -3.16 14.72 8.18
N GLN A 251 -4.27 14.92 8.87
CA GLN A 251 -5.35 13.95 9.01
C GLN A 251 -6.64 14.70 8.73
N THR A 252 -7.19 14.55 7.53
CA THR A 252 -8.39 15.31 7.14
C THR A 252 -9.67 14.57 7.51
N GLU A 253 -9.68 13.24 7.40
CA GLU A 253 -10.85 12.39 7.66
C GLU A 253 -10.40 11.07 8.32
N ILE A 254 -11.10 10.66 9.39
CA ILE A 254 -10.93 9.34 10.03
C ILE A 254 -12.28 8.62 9.94
N GLU A 255 -12.28 7.43 9.35
CA GLU A 255 -13.46 6.59 9.25
C GLU A 255 -13.16 5.18 9.76
N TRP A 256 -14.00 4.66 10.66
CA TRP A 256 -13.96 3.28 11.13
C TRP A 256 -15.08 2.48 10.45
N GLN A 257 -14.72 1.39 9.80
CA GLN A 257 -15.70 0.48 9.18
C GLN A 257 -15.37 -0.97 9.54
N LEU A 258 -16.40 -1.74 9.89
CA LEU A 258 -16.29 -3.19 9.96
C LEU A 258 -16.59 -3.74 8.57
N VAL A 259 -15.70 -4.55 8.04
CA VAL A 259 -15.74 -5.03 6.66
C VAL A 259 -15.64 -6.54 6.66
N GLN A 260 -16.53 -7.19 5.92
CA GLN A 260 -16.59 -8.64 5.81
C GLN A 260 -17.08 -9.03 4.43
N LYS A 261 -16.35 -9.92 3.75
CA LYS A 261 -16.71 -10.40 2.41
C LYS A 261 -17.78 -11.49 2.52
N GLU A 262 -18.80 -11.39 1.67
CA GLU A 262 -19.81 -12.42 1.46
C GLU A 262 -19.47 -13.22 0.20
N PHE A 263 -19.63 -14.53 0.30
CA PHE A 263 -19.29 -15.48 -0.75
C PHE A 263 -20.09 -15.19 -2.03
N ASN A 264 -19.38 -15.12 -3.16
CA ASN A 264 -19.95 -14.81 -4.48
C ASN A 264 -20.72 -13.48 -4.58
N ASN A 265 -20.58 -12.57 -3.61
CA ASN A 265 -21.15 -11.22 -3.72
C ASN A 265 -20.05 -10.19 -4.03
N PRO A 266 -19.88 -9.77 -5.29
CA PRO A 266 -18.86 -8.79 -5.68
C PRO A 266 -19.09 -7.39 -5.09
N ASN A 267 -20.30 -7.14 -4.58
CA ASN A 267 -20.71 -5.87 -3.97
C ASN A 267 -20.67 -5.92 -2.43
N SER A 268 -19.98 -6.91 -1.85
CA SER A 268 -19.80 -7.03 -0.40
C SER A 268 -18.34 -6.83 0.01
N GLY A 269 -18.14 -6.54 1.30
CA GLY A 269 -16.84 -6.61 1.95
C GLY A 269 -15.80 -5.63 1.45
N PHE A 270 -16.16 -4.39 1.16
CA PHE A 270 -15.21 -3.38 0.75
C PHE A 270 -15.44 -2.03 1.44
N VAL A 271 -14.37 -1.24 1.56
CA VAL A 271 -14.40 0.20 1.86
C VAL A 271 -13.93 0.91 0.62
N GLU A 272 -14.70 1.90 0.18
CA GLU A 272 -14.35 2.73 -0.98
C GLU A 272 -14.41 4.19 -0.59
N VAL A 273 -13.31 4.91 -0.82
CA VAL A 273 -13.27 6.36 -0.70
C VAL A 273 -13.12 6.93 -2.09
N ASP A 274 -14.15 7.65 -2.53
CA ASP A 274 -14.32 8.20 -3.86
C ASP A 274 -14.54 9.71 -3.78
N ARG A 275 -13.51 10.48 -4.16
CA ARG A 275 -13.46 11.94 -3.99
C ARG A 275 -12.74 12.58 -5.18
N GLU A 276 -13.09 13.83 -5.47
CA GLU A 276 -12.23 14.69 -6.29
C GLU A 276 -10.99 15.09 -5.48
N ALA A 277 -9.83 15.12 -6.12
CA ALA A 277 -8.63 15.68 -5.52
C ALA A 277 -8.82 17.18 -5.27
N GLY A 278 -8.19 17.71 -4.23
CA GLY A 278 -8.08 19.16 -4.04
C GLY A 278 -7.43 19.84 -5.25
N GLY A 279 -7.91 21.04 -5.61
CA GLY A 279 -7.44 21.76 -6.80
C GLY A 279 -5.94 22.07 -6.85
N ASN A 280 -5.25 22.02 -5.71
CA ASN A 280 -3.80 22.20 -5.58
C ASN A 280 -3.05 20.90 -5.22
N ALA A 281 -3.75 19.77 -5.06
CA ALA A 281 -3.14 18.53 -4.62
C ALA A 281 -2.22 17.97 -5.72
N ALA A 282 -0.93 17.83 -5.41
CA ALA A 282 0.04 17.14 -6.24
C ALA A 282 0.20 15.66 -5.84
N ALA A 283 -0.17 15.29 -4.60
CA ALA A 283 -0.22 13.92 -4.13
C ALA A 283 -1.41 13.68 -3.18
N ILE A 284 -1.92 12.44 -3.18
CA ILE A 284 -2.90 11.94 -2.22
C ILE A 284 -2.28 10.76 -1.50
N VAL A 285 -2.23 10.85 -0.16
CA VAL A 285 -1.78 9.77 0.70
C VAL A 285 -2.99 9.21 1.44
N ARG A 286 -3.15 7.88 1.37
CA ARG A 286 -4.12 7.16 2.20
C ARG A 286 -3.40 6.16 3.08
N ARG A 287 -3.68 6.24 4.38
CA ARG A 287 -3.21 5.27 5.36
C ARG A 287 -4.38 4.41 5.80
N TYR A 288 -4.18 3.10 5.79
CA TYR A 288 -5.14 2.12 6.28
C TYR A 288 -4.52 1.43 7.49
N GLU A 289 -5.25 1.41 8.60
CA GLU A 289 -4.94 0.57 9.75
C GLU A 289 -5.98 -0.57 9.80
N PHE A 290 -5.50 -1.81 9.80
CA PHE A 290 -6.33 -3.01 9.83
C PHE A 290 -6.27 -3.67 11.19
N PHE A 291 -7.42 -4.03 11.75
CA PHE A 291 -7.52 -4.71 13.04
C PHE A 291 -8.39 -5.95 12.90
N ALA A 292 -7.93 -7.07 13.46
CA ALA A 292 -8.74 -8.28 13.52
C ALA A 292 -10.03 -8.04 14.32
N TYR A 293 -11.15 -8.58 13.83
CA TYR A 293 -12.40 -8.58 14.59
C TYR A 293 -12.31 -9.56 15.76
N ALA A 294 -12.52 -9.06 16.98
CA ALA A 294 -12.43 -9.85 18.22
C ALA A 294 -13.80 -10.29 18.79
N GLY A 295 -14.89 -10.00 18.08
CA GLY A 295 -16.22 -10.39 18.52
C GLY A 295 -16.60 -11.81 18.09
N THR A 296 -17.88 -12.15 18.21
CA THR A 296 -18.39 -13.49 17.87
C THR A 296 -19.00 -13.51 16.49
N TYR A 297 -18.81 -14.61 15.77
CA TYR A 297 -19.54 -14.90 14.54
C TYR A 297 -20.84 -15.68 14.81
N ASP A 298 -21.78 -15.64 13.87
CA ASP A 298 -22.95 -16.51 13.85
C ASP A 298 -22.67 -17.86 13.15
N GLU A 299 -23.74 -18.62 12.85
CA GLU A 299 -23.61 -19.93 12.19
C GLU A 299 -23.15 -19.87 10.73
N ASN A 300 -23.32 -18.72 10.07
CA ASN A 300 -22.89 -18.45 8.69
C ASN A 300 -21.49 -17.80 8.64
N HIS A 301 -20.85 -17.65 9.80
CA HIS A 301 -19.64 -16.87 10.01
C HIS A 301 -19.86 -15.36 9.85
N GLU A 302 -21.08 -14.83 9.98
CA GLU A 302 -21.34 -13.38 9.93
C GLU A 302 -20.97 -12.71 11.26
N ALA A 303 -20.26 -11.58 11.21
CA ALA A 303 -19.80 -10.88 12.41
C ALA A 303 -20.97 -10.26 13.19
N LYS A 304 -21.11 -10.61 14.48
CA LYS A 304 -22.14 -10.02 15.33
C LYS A 304 -21.67 -8.70 15.92
N VAL A 305 -22.15 -7.59 15.36
CA VAL A 305 -21.94 -6.28 16.01
C VAL A 305 -22.85 -6.21 17.24
N ILE A 306 -22.29 -6.43 18.43
CA ILE A 306 -23.01 -6.11 19.66
C ILE A 306 -23.13 -4.58 19.69
N MET A 307 -24.28 -4.07 19.27
CA MET A 307 -24.72 -2.71 19.59
C MET A 307 -24.99 -2.67 21.10
N ASP A 308 -23.93 -2.65 21.91
CA ASP A 308 -24.10 -2.45 23.33
C ASP A 308 -24.41 -0.96 23.54
N ASN A 309 -25.57 -0.68 24.15
CA ASN A 309 -26.10 0.66 24.39
C ASN A 309 -25.30 1.40 25.48
N GLY A 310 -24.01 1.65 25.27
CA GLY A 310 -23.22 2.47 26.18
C GLY A 310 -21.72 2.25 26.10
N PHE A 311 -21.05 3.10 25.32
CA PHE A 311 -19.70 3.52 25.69
C PHE A 311 -19.81 4.35 26.98
N GLY A 312 -19.28 3.82 28.07
CA GLY A 312 -18.93 4.56 29.28
C GLY A 312 -17.42 4.75 29.35
#